data_AF-A0A076HVR9-F1
#
_entry.id   AF-A0A076HVR9-F1
#
_cell.length_a   1.000
_cell.length_b   1.000
_cell.length_c   1.000
_cell.angle_alpha   90.00
_cell.angle_beta   90.00
_cell.angle_gamma   90.00
#
_symmetry.space_group_name_H-M   'P 1'
#
loop_
_entity.id
_entity.type
_entity.pdbx_description
1 polymer ?
#
loop_
_entity_poly.entity_id
_entity_poly.type
_entity_poly.pdbx_seq_one_letter_code
_entity_poly.pdbx_strand_id
1 'polypeptide(L)'
;MLPHKATRLLLLFLLLCTTLAMGATITLFQAVFDSNNVRVTWEVASESGVQSYELYRKTNADPGFNRLTTLAPTGQGRYQYLDTDVYRGAQGGGPFIYRLNVRTTTGDQQYTSTLGQTPSAVQRSWGSIKSMFR
;
A
#
# COMPACT_ATOMS: atom_id res chain seq x y z
N MET A 1 47.36 -17.42 -17.09
CA MET A 1 46.75 -16.68 -18.23
C MET A 1 45.42 -17.34 -18.56
N LEU A 2 44.29 -16.79 -18.07
CA LEU A 2 42.99 -17.34 -18.44
C LEU A 2 42.76 -17.12 -19.94
N PRO A 3 42.24 -18.11 -20.68
CA PRO A 3 41.98 -17.96 -22.11
C PRO A 3 40.91 -16.89 -22.31
N HIS A 4 41.14 -15.95 -23.24
CA HIS A 4 40.25 -14.81 -23.50
C HIS A 4 38.81 -15.23 -23.82
N LYS A 5 38.60 -16.46 -24.31
CA LYS A 5 37.29 -17.07 -24.52
C LYS A 5 36.56 -17.38 -23.21
N ALA A 6 37.26 -17.87 -22.19
CA ALA A 6 36.68 -18.14 -20.86
C ALA A 6 36.31 -16.84 -20.14
N THR A 7 37.11 -15.78 -20.30
CA THR A 7 36.79 -14.45 -19.74
C THR A 7 35.54 -13.84 -20.38
N ARG A 8 35.37 -13.99 -21.71
CA ARG A 8 34.15 -13.53 -22.42
C ARG A 8 32.92 -14.35 -22.01
N LEU A 9 33.05 -15.66 -21.82
CA LEU A 9 31.96 -16.52 -21.38
C LEU A 9 31.54 -16.21 -19.93
N LEU A 10 32.52 -15.97 -19.05
CA LEU A 10 32.29 -15.57 -17.65
C LEU A 10 31.61 -14.20 -17.55
N LEU A 11 32.00 -13.23 -18.38
CA LEU A 11 31.37 -11.91 -18.47
C LEU A 11 29.92 -11.98 -19.00
N LEU A 12 29.66 -12.80 -20.02
CA LEU A 12 28.30 -13.05 -20.53
C LEU A 12 27.41 -13.74 -19.49
N PHE A 13 27.97 -14.66 -18.70
CA PHE A 13 27.27 -15.33 -17.61
C PHE A 13 27.00 -14.39 -16.42
N LEU A 14 27.94 -13.49 -16.08
CA LEU A 14 27.73 -12.45 -15.07
C LEU A 14 26.65 -11.43 -15.50
N LEU A 15 26.60 -11.09 -16.80
CA LEU A 15 25.57 -10.22 -17.40
C LEU A 15 24.18 -10.89 -17.48
N LEU A 16 24.13 -12.22 -17.59
CA LEU A 16 22.86 -12.97 -17.49
C LEU A 16 22.38 -13.11 -16.03
N CYS A 17 23.30 -13.04 -15.07
CA CYS A 17 23.04 -13.23 -13.63
C CYS A 17 22.57 -11.94 -12.92
N THR A 18 22.63 -10.78 -13.59
CA THR A 18 21.85 -9.59 -13.18
C THR A 18 20.39 -9.75 -13.56
N THR A 19 19.82 -10.93 -13.32
CA THR A 19 18.41 -11.22 -13.53
C THR A 19 17.62 -10.13 -12.85
N LEU A 20 16.96 -9.34 -13.69
CA LEU A 20 16.09 -8.27 -13.30
C LEU A 20 15.20 -8.77 -12.15
N ALA A 21 15.25 -8.10 -11.00
CA ALA A 21 14.18 -8.21 -10.02
C ALA A 21 12.92 -7.59 -10.66
N MET A 22 12.27 -8.34 -11.56
CA MET A 22 11.02 -7.97 -12.21
C MET A 22 9.88 -8.30 -11.26
N GLY A 23 9.87 -7.63 -10.11
CA GLY A 23 8.80 -7.71 -9.15
C GLY A 23 7.81 -6.57 -9.36
N ALA A 24 6.65 -6.72 -8.72
CA ALA A 24 5.78 -5.60 -8.50
C ALA A 24 6.49 -4.60 -7.56
N THR A 25 6.42 -3.31 -7.90
CA THR A 25 7.07 -2.25 -7.13
C THR A 25 6.02 -1.24 -6.71
N ILE A 26 5.56 -1.32 -5.46
CA ILE A 26 4.71 -0.31 -4.85
C ILE A 26 5.59 0.84 -4.35
N THR A 27 5.31 2.06 -4.81
CA THR A 27 6.02 3.28 -4.40
C THR A 27 5.29 4.05 -3.32
N LEU A 28 3.97 3.87 -3.22
CA LEU A 28 3.12 4.51 -2.22
C LEU A 28 2.02 3.55 -1.78
N PHE A 29 1.73 3.52 -0.48
CA PHE A 29 0.49 2.98 0.06
C PHE A 29 0.04 3.83 1.24
N GLN A 30 -1.11 4.50 1.09
CA GLN A 30 -1.60 5.44 2.08
C GLN A 30 -3.12 5.37 2.24
N ALA A 31 -3.58 5.51 3.47
CA ALA A 31 -4.98 5.76 3.81
C ALA A 31 -5.11 7.18 4.38
N VAL A 32 -6.10 7.94 3.90
CA VAL A 32 -6.34 9.32 4.32
C VAL A 32 -7.85 9.52 4.52
N PHE A 33 -8.24 10.25 5.57
CA PHE A 33 -9.64 10.65 5.76
C PHE A 33 -10.12 11.49 4.58
N ASP A 34 -11.28 11.15 4.04
CA ASP A 34 -11.97 11.87 2.98
C ASP A 34 -13.41 12.12 3.44
N SER A 35 -13.61 13.24 4.16
CA SER A 35 -14.86 13.57 4.85
C SER A 35 -15.30 12.48 5.84
N ASN A 36 -16.38 11.75 5.55
CA ASN A 36 -16.90 10.63 6.35
C ASN A 36 -16.40 9.26 5.86
N ASN A 37 -15.52 9.25 4.87
CA ASN A 37 -14.97 8.06 4.25
C ASN A 37 -13.46 8.03 4.46
N VAL A 38 -12.84 6.95 4.02
CA VAL A 38 -11.38 6.88 3.91
C VAL A 38 -11.00 6.57 2.48
N ARG A 39 -10.13 7.40 1.91
CA ARG A 39 -9.51 7.14 0.62
C ARG A 39 -8.22 6.38 0.83
N VAL A 40 -8.15 5.19 0.28
CA VAL A 40 -6.94 4.37 0.23
C VAL A 40 -6.34 4.49 -1.17
N THR A 41 -5.06 4.82 -1.26
CA THR A 41 -4.33 4.99 -2.51
C THR A 41 -3.08 4.14 -2.50
N TRP A 42 -2.80 3.48 -3.61
CA TRP A 42 -1.48 2.91 -3.88
C TRP A 42 -0.99 3.29 -5.27
N GLU A 43 0.32 3.49 -5.36
CA GLU A 43 1.03 3.78 -6.60
C GLU A 43 2.05 2.70 -6.88
N VAL A 44 2.19 2.39 -8.16
CA VAL A 44 2.90 1.21 -8.65
C VAL A 44 3.83 1.64 -9.77
N ALA A 45 5.14 1.47 -9.55
CA ALA A 45 6.15 1.73 -10.57
C ALA A 45 6.33 0.57 -11.56
N SER A 46 5.99 -0.65 -11.13
CA SER A 46 6.04 -1.86 -11.96
C SER A 46 4.93 -2.81 -11.53
N GLU A 47 4.14 -3.29 -12.49
CA GLU A 47 3.12 -4.33 -12.28
C GLU A 47 3.58 -5.71 -12.78
N SER A 48 4.87 -5.86 -13.07
CA SER A 48 5.41 -7.13 -13.57
C SER A 48 5.09 -8.27 -12.61
N GLY A 49 4.41 -9.29 -13.12
CA GLY A 49 4.04 -10.48 -12.35
C GLY A 49 2.91 -10.27 -11.34
N VAL A 50 2.26 -9.10 -11.27
CA VAL A 50 1.09 -8.87 -10.41
C VAL A 50 -0.08 -9.70 -10.93
N GLN A 51 -0.73 -10.42 -10.01
CA GLN A 51 -1.98 -11.15 -10.26
C GLN A 51 -3.17 -10.37 -9.72
N SER A 52 -3.07 -9.79 -8.52
CA SER A 52 -4.14 -9.01 -7.90
C SER A 52 -3.68 -8.11 -6.77
N TYR A 53 -4.44 -7.05 -6.52
CA TYR A 53 -4.39 -6.21 -5.33
C TYR A 53 -5.54 -6.56 -4.40
N GLU A 54 -5.25 -7.09 -3.22
CA GLU A 54 -6.26 -7.39 -2.20
C GLU A 54 -6.15 -6.37 -1.07
N LEU A 55 -7.20 -5.57 -0.91
CA LEU A 55 -7.26 -4.54 0.12
C LEU A 55 -8.04 -5.03 1.33
N TYR A 56 -7.47 -4.82 2.51
CA TYR A 56 -8.05 -5.20 3.78
C TYR A 56 -8.07 -4.03 4.76
N ARG A 57 -8.99 -4.10 5.72
CA ARG A 57 -9.07 -3.19 6.87
C ARG A 57 -9.26 -3.99 8.16
N LYS A 58 -8.68 -3.48 9.24
CA LYS A 58 -9.08 -3.83 10.61
C LYS A 58 -9.12 -2.59 11.49
N THR A 59 -9.91 -2.67 12.55
CA THR A 59 -9.81 -1.81 13.73
C THR A 59 -9.05 -2.55 14.84
N ASN A 60 -8.79 -1.87 15.95
CA ASN A 60 -8.26 -2.54 17.14
C ASN A 60 -9.27 -3.50 17.79
N ALA A 61 -10.57 -3.31 17.57
CA ALA A 61 -11.62 -4.17 18.09
C ALA A 61 -11.80 -5.45 17.26
N ASP A 62 -11.36 -5.43 16.00
CA ASP A 62 -11.51 -6.58 15.11
C ASP A 62 -10.48 -7.68 15.44
N PRO A 63 -10.89 -8.96 15.47
CA PRO A 63 -9.97 -10.08 15.70
C PRO A 63 -8.98 -10.28 14.53
N GLY A 64 -9.23 -9.65 13.38
CA GLY A 64 -8.42 -9.81 12.18
C GLY A 64 -8.75 -8.81 11.08
N PHE A 65 -8.05 -8.95 9.95
CA PHE A 65 -8.26 -8.13 8.76
C PHE A 65 -9.43 -8.65 7.94
N ASN A 66 -10.41 -7.78 7.71
CA ASN A 66 -11.53 -8.02 6.81
C ASN A 66 -11.18 -7.52 5.41
N ARG A 67 -11.49 -8.32 4.38
CA ARG A 67 -11.24 -7.93 2.98
C ARG A 67 -12.26 -6.90 2.55
N LEU A 68 -11.80 -5.78 2.01
CA LEU A 68 -12.63 -4.72 1.45
C LEU A 68 -12.87 -4.94 -0.04
N THR A 69 -11.81 -5.23 -0.80
CA THR A 69 -11.91 -5.42 -2.26
C THR A 69 -10.72 -6.22 -2.81
N THR A 70 -10.90 -6.72 -4.03
CA THR A 70 -9.84 -7.30 -4.86
C THR A 70 -9.88 -6.63 -6.23
N LEU A 71 -8.77 -6.05 -6.66
CA LEU A 71 -8.63 -5.40 -7.97
C LEU A 71 -7.59 -6.13 -8.83
N ALA A 72 -7.86 -6.24 -10.12
CA ALA A 72 -6.89 -6.73 -11.10
C ALA A 72 -5.91 -5.58 -11.48
N PRO A 73 -4.66 -5.91 -11.87
CA PRO A 73 -3.76 -4.92 -12.45
C PRO A 73 -4.32 -4.40 -13.79
N THR A 74 -4.17 -3.11 -14.02
CA THR A 74 -4.70 -2.36 -15.17
C THR A 74 -3.62 -1.63 -15.94
N GLY A 75 -2.38 -1.58 -15.43
CA GLY A 75 -1.28 -0.80 -16.00
C GLY A 75 -1.36 0.71 -15.73
N GLN A 76 -2.36 1.20 -14.99
CA GLN A 76 -2.54 2.63 -14.73
C GLN A 76 -1.50 3.22 -13.75
N GLY A 77 -0.82 2.38 -12.96
CA GLY A 77 0.21 2.79 -12.02
C GLY A 77 -0.31 3.53 -10.77
N ARG A 78 -1.60 3.87 -10.71
CA ARG A 78 -2.24 4.49 -9.55
C ARG A 78 -3.65 3.97 -9.36
N TYR A 79 -3.93 3.53 -8.14
CA TYR A 79 -5.21 2.93 -7.77
C TYR A 79 -5.78 3.62 -6.54
N GLN A 80 -7.11 3.62 -6.46
CA GLN A 80 -7.84 4.26 -5.38
C GLN A 80 -9.03 3.40 -4.98
N TYR A 81 -9.28 3.33 -3.68
CA TYR A 81 -10.49 2.74 -3.11
C TYR A 81 -11.09 3.71 -2.09
N LEU A 82 -12.39 3.97 -2.21
CA LEU A 82 -13.14 4.76 -1.26
C LEU A 82 -13.88 3.85 -0.29
N ASP A 83 -13.40 3.78 0.94
CA ASP A 83 -14.05 3.05 2.01
C ASP A 83 -15.15 3.92 2.64
N THR A 84 -16.39 3.54 2.39
CA THR A 84 -17.59 4.27 2.85
C THR A 84 -18.22 3.69 4.12
N ASP A 85 -17.76 2.51 4.55
CA ASP A 85 -18.30 1.77 5.69
C ASP A 85 -17.33 1.77 6.88
N VAL A 86 -16.51 2.83 6.99
CA VAL A 86 -15.50 3.01 8.04
C VAL A 86 -16.11 3.07 9.44
N TYR A 87 -17.31 3.64 9.54
CA TYR A 87 -18.02 3.83 10.81
C TYR A 87 -19.13 2.81 11.05
N ARG A 88 -19.45 1.98 10.04
CA ARG A 88 -20.55 1.01 10.10
C ARG A 88 -20.01 -0.31 10.68
N GLY A 89 -20.02 -0.43 12.01
CA GLY A 89 -19.60 -1.64 12.73
C GLY A 89 -18.38 -1.49 13.64
N ALA A 90 -17.64 -0.36 13.55
CA ALA A 90 -16.57 -0.04 14.47
C ALA A 90 -17.14 0.60 15.74
N GLN A 91 -17.40 -0.21 16.78
CA GLN A 91 -17.65 0.26 18.15
C GLN A 91 -16.35 0.86 18.71
N GLY A 92 -16.03 2.09 18.30
CA GLY A 92 -14.75 2.74 18.62
C GLY A 92 -14.10 3.26 17.35
N GLY A 93 -14.28 4.55 17.10
CA GLY A 93 -13.77 5.23 15.91
C GLY A 93 -12.24 5.17 15.84
N GLY A 94 -11.69 4.11 15.26
CA GLY A 94 -10.28 3.89 14.94
C GLY A 94 -9.39 3.43 16.11
N PRO A 95 -8.05 3.35 15.90
CA PRO A 95 -7.35 3.57 14.64
C PRO A 95 -7.70 2.50 13.61
N PHE A 96 -7.73 2.90 12.34
CA PHE A 96 -7.98 1.98 11.23
C PHE A 96 -6.65 1.56 10.63
N ILE A 97 -6.43 0.26 10.47
CA ILE A 97 -5.24 -0.30 9.86
C ILE A 97 -5.64 -0.89 8.52
N TYR A 98 -5.11 -0.31 7.45
CA TYR A 98 -5.27 -0.81 6.09
C TYR A 98 -4.09 -1.68 5.72
N ARG A 99 -4.36 -2.73 4.95
CA ARG A 99 -3.35 -3.63 4.42
C ARG A 99 -3.61 -3.91 2.96
N LEU A 100 -2.57 -3.73 2.15
CA LEU A 100 -2.54 -4.14 0.75
C LEU A 100 -1.70 -5.40 0.63
N ASN A 101 -2.33 -6.48 0.18
CA ASN A 101 -1.61 -7.68 -0.27
C ASN A 101 -1.52 -7.63 -1.79
N VAL A 102 -0.30 -7.62 -2.31
CA VAL A 102 -0.02 -7.72 -3.75
C VAL A 102 0.33 -9.16 -4.03
N ARG A 103 -0.57 -9.87 -4.74
CA ARG A 103 -0.29 -11.24 -5.17
C ARG A 103 0.57 -11.18 -6.42
N THR A 104 1.71 -11.87 -6.40
CA THR A 104 2.60 -11.92 -7.57
C THR A 104 3.01 -13.35 -7.91
N THR A 105 3.43 -13.57 -9.15
CA THR A 105 3.96 -14.87 -9.60
C THR A 105 5.24 -15.30 -8.88
N THR A 106 5.96 -14.36 -8.28
CA THR A 106 7.23 -14.59 -7.58
C THR A 106 7.09 -14.65 -6.05
N GLY A 107 5.92 -14.35 -5.52
CA GLY A 107 5.63 -14.30 -4.08
C GLY A 107 4.85 -13.05 -3.68
N ASP A 108 4.13 -13.15 -2.56
CA ASP A 108 3.24 -12.06 -2.14
C ASP A 108 4.01 -10.94 -1.43
N GLN A 109 3.59 -9.71 -1.67
CA GLN A 109 4.07 -8.54 -0.94
C GLN A 109 2.95 -7.95 -0.09
N GLN A 110 3.32 -7.38 1.06
CA GLN A 110 2.35 -6.82 1.99
C GLN A 110 2.77 -5.42 2.43
N TYR A 111 1.83 -4.48 2.35
CA TYR A 111 2.01 -3.10 2.79
C TYR A 111 0.93 -2.75 3.81
N THR A 112 1.26 -1.88 4.76
CA THR A 112 0.31 -1.43 5.79
C THR A 112 0.31 0.08 5.91
N SER A 113 -0.86 0.65 6.16
CA SER A 113 -1.03 2.08 6.43
C SER A 113 -1.97 2.24 7.62
N THR A 114 -1.50 2.91 8.66
CA THR A 114 -2.28 3.13 9.89
C THR A 114 -2.85 4.53 9.86
N LEU A 115 -4.17 4.61 9.79
CA LEU A 115 -4.91 5.85 9.92
C LEU A 115 -5.24 6.08 11.40
N GLY A 116 -4.61 7.12 11.96
CA GLY A 116 -4.81 7.52 13.36
C GLY A 116 -6.26 7.90 13.66
N GLN A 117 -6.54 8.18 14.94
CA GLN A 117 -7.82 8.74 15.35
C GLN A 117 -8.12 10.03 14.57
N THR A 118 -9.37 10.24 14.14
CA THR A 118 -9.83 11.59 13.85
C THR A 118 -9.59 12.44 15.09
N PRO A 119 -8.90 13.61 15.00
CA PRO A 119 -8.70 14.45 16.17
C PRO A 119 -10.06 14.76 16.81
N SER A 120 -10.15 14.62 18.12
CA SER A 120 -11.36 14.97 18.87
C SER A 120 -11.80 16.39 18.50
N ALA A 121 -13.11 16.67 18.54
CA ALA A 121 -13.65 18.01 18.23
C ALA A 121 -12.91 19.13 19.00
N VAL A 122 -12.45 18.81 20.22
CA VAL A 122 -11.60 19.64 21.07
C VAL A 122 -10.22 19.94 20.44
N GLN A 123 -9.51 18.96 19.88
CA GLN A 123 -8.22 19.23 19.22
C GLN A 123 -8.37 20.05 17.94
N ARG A 124 -9.50 19.90 17.22
CA ARG A 124 -9.81 20.73 16.05
C ARG A 124 -10.17 22.17 16.43
N SER A 125 -10.91 22.37 17.53
CA SER A 125 -11.23 23.71 18.02
C SER A 125 -10.00 24.45 18.56
N TRP A 126 -9.09 23.75 19.25
CA TRP A 126 -7.82 24.35 19.70
C TRP A 126 -6.92 24.82 18.56
N GLY A 127 -6.85 24.06 17.45
CA GLY A 127 -6.11 24.48 16.27
C GLY A 127 -6.69 25.74 15.61
N SER A 128 -8.02 25.82 15.55
CA SER A 128 -8.73 26.98 14.98
C SER A 128 -8.57 28.22 15.85
N ILE A 129 -8.66 28.09 17.17
CA ILE A 129 -8.49 29.19 18.14
C ILE A 129 -7.06 29.75 18.08
N LYS A 130 -6.03 28.90 18.06
CA LYS A 130 -4.63 29.35 17.96
C LYS A 130 -4.33 30.10 16.65
N SER A 131 -5.08 29.85 15.58
CA SER A 131 -4.93 30.57 14.33
C SER A 131 -5.57 31.96 14.34
N MET A 132 -6.41 32.29 15.33
CA MET A 132 -7.08 33.60 15.44
C MET A 132 -6.30 34.64 16.26
N PHE A 133 -5.25 34.21 16.96
CA PHE A 133 -4.43 35.08 17.82
C PHE A 133 -2.99 35.25 17.28
N ARG A 134 -2.84 35.22 15.96
CA ARG A 134 -1.59 35.50 15.24
C ARG A 134 -1.78 36.72 14.35
#